data_AF-A0A0U9HY19-F1
#
_entry.id   AF-A0A0U9HY19-F1
#
_cell.length_a   1.000
_cell.length_b   1.000
_cell.length_c   1.000
_cell.angle_alpha   90.00
_cell.angle_beta   90.00
_cell.angle_gamma   90.00
#
_symmetry.space_group_name_H-M   'P 1'
#
loop_
_entity.id
_entity.type
_entity.pdbx_description
1 polymer ?
#
loop_
_entity_poly.entity_id
_entity_poly.type
_entity_poly.pdbx_seq_one_letter_code
_entity_poly.pdbx_strand_id
1 'polypeptide(L)'
;MTKKIVVGLIAAPELPAAIGKKYIEKIPHHLQQQIEKDVSWEMEFIVDPLTGAAETVGEILEKAIEIKKAEGWDYAVCLTDLPLFHNKNIVGADISLHHAVAQLSIPVFGWLPTKKRIEKSIIQIIREIYYYQGNSNKIDEIEKSDPEVILQKQFPVSRVKRLSSDDDHVGKEARYIVFPKKLGILRLVMGMTQANQPMSIMPSFKRIIAVAFSTGIFGLIFSTIWELSYLLTTYRLLGLNAAAIGLMVFWIITAHDLWESPATRTEAKLRRLYNQTTVLTLLISVLSYYAVLFLLFLIAIVIVIPPDVYVFSIDLEEEFTFLYFLRLAWIATSISTIVGAIGASLENEELVRDITYGYRQKRRYNEINSKK
;
A
#
# COMPACT_ATOMS: atom_id res chain seq x y z
N MET A 1 -25.30 -13.67 35.61
CA MET A 1 -24.92 -12.49 34.81
C MET A 1 -23.93 -12.97 33.77
N THR A 2 -24.21 -12.78 32.48
CA THR A 2 -23.23 -13.04 31.41
C THR A 2 -22.07 -12.05 31.58
N LYS A 3 -20.83 -12.56 31.60
CA LYS A 3 -19.64 -11.71 31.71
C LYS A 3 -19.59 -10.82 30.46
N LYS A 4 -19.55 -9.50 30.64
CA LYS A 4 -19.40 -8.53 29.55
C LYS A 4 -17.92 -8.22 29.36
N ILE A 5 -17.44 -8.23 28.11
CA ILE A 5 -16.08 -7.88 27.72
C ILE A 5 -16.13 -6.81 26.65
N VAL A 6 -15.47 -5.68 26.91
CA VAL A 6 -15.34 -4.56 25.97
C VAL A 6 -13.96 -4.60 25.31
N VAL A 7 -13.93 -4.66 23.98
CA VAL A 7 -12.70 -4.66 23.19
C VAL A 7 -12.58 -3.38 22.38
N GLY A 8 -11.52 -2.63 22.64
CA GLY A 8 -11.19 -1.45 21.85
C GLY A 8 -10.43 -1.78 20.57
N LEU A 9 -10.90 -1.28 19.44
CA LEU A 9 -10.18 -1.30 18.17
C LEU A 9 -9.63 0.11 17.89
N ILE A 10 -8.31 0.26 18.01
CA ILE A 10 -7.62 1.52 17.74
C ILE A 10 -7.03 1.43 16.34
N ALA A 11 -7.28 2.38 15.46
CA ALA A 11 -6.74 2.36 14.10
C ALA A 11 -6.00 3.64 13.75
N ALA A 12 -4.86 3.48 13.08
CA ALA A 12 -4.23 4.58 12.38
C ALA A 12 -5.15 5.11 11.25
N PRO A 13 -5.03 6.40 10.86
CA PRO A 13 -5.87 6.99 9.81
C PRO A 13 -5.76 6.29 8.45
N GLU A 14 -6.68 6.62 7.52
CA GLU A 14 -6.77 6.05 6.16
C GLU A 14 -7.09 4.55 6.12
N LEU A 15 -6.20 3.71 5.57
CA LEU A 15 -6.48 2.31 5.26
C LEU A 15 -6.82 1.48 6.52
N PRO A 16 -6.05 1.54 7.63
CA PRO A 16 -6.42 0.84 8.87
C PRO A 16 -7.79 1.31 9.41
N ALA A 17 -8.08 2.61 9.40
CA ALA A 17 -9.36 3.14 9.86
C ALA A 17 -10.54 2.69 8.98
N ALA A 18 -10.37 2.69 7.66
CA ALA A 18 -11.37 2.21 6.71
C ALA A 18 -11.65 0.70 6.86
N ILE A 19 -10.66 -0.07 7.30
CA ILE A 19 -10.82 -1.48 7.65
C ILE A 19 -11.56 -1.60 8.99
N GLY A 20 -11.08 -0.92 10.04
CA GLY A 20 -11.69 -1.00 11.38
C GLY A 20 -13.19 -0.66 11.38
N LYS A 21 -13.58 0.47 10.76
CA LYS A 21 -14.99 0.88 10.63
C LYS A 21 -15.88 -0.19 9.97
N LYS A 22 -15.35 -0.96 9.02
CA LYS A 22 -16.13 -1.96 8.29
C LYS A 22 -16.37 -3.25 9.09
N TYR A 23 -15.52 -3.57 10.05
CA TYR A 23 -15.54 -4.86 10.75
C TYR A 23 -15.96 -4.79 12.20
N ILE A 24 -16.05 -3.58 12.77
CA ILE A 24 -16.40 -3.43 14.18
C ILE A 24 -17.73 -4.09 14.54
N GLU A 25 -18.73 -4.02 13.64
CA GLU A 25 -20.07 -4.57 13.91
C GLU A 25 -20.14 -6.11 13.81
N LYS A 26 -19.21 -6.74 13.07
CA LYS A 26 -19.29 -8.19 12.76
C LYS A 26 -18.50 -9.05 13.72
N ILE A 27 -17.38 -8.52 14.19
CA ILE A 27 -16.44 -9.25 15.03
C ILE A 27 -17.06 -9.68 16.38
N PRO A 28 -17.89 -8.88 17.09
CA PRO A 28 -18.47 -9.31 18.37
C PRO A 28 -19.28 -10.60 18.27
N HIS A 29 -20.10 -10.73 17.23
CA HIS A 29 -20.87 -11.94 16.96
C HIS A 29 -19.96 -13.14 16.66
N HIS A 30 -18.87 -12.93 15.91
CA HIS A 30 -17.89 -14.00 15.66
C HIS A 30 -17.09 -14.38 16.92
N LEU A 31 -16.76 -13.44 17.80
CA LEU A 31 -16.10 -13.69 19.08
C LEU A 31 -16.98 -14.57 19.99
N GLN A 32 -18.26 -14.23 20.12
CA GLN A 32 -19.21 -15.00 20.91
C GLN A 32 -19.37 -16.44 20.38
N GLN A 33 -19.39 -16.61 19.05
CA GLN A 33 -19.51 -17.94 18.44
C GLN A 33 -18.24 -18.80 18.56
N GLN A 34 -17.05 -18.19 18.48
CA GLN A 34 -15.79 -18.89 18.33
C GLN A 34 -14.96 -19.00 19.62
N ILE A 35 -15.18 -18.12 20.60
CA ILE A 35 -14.40 -18.09 21.85
C ILE A 35 -15.23 -18.68 22.99
N GLU A 36 -16.32 -18.02 23.37
CA GLU A 36 -17.17 -18.41 24.49
C GLU A 36 -18.59 -17.85 24.29
N LYS A 37 -19.60 -18.73 24.28
CA LYS A 37 -21.00 -18.36 23.98
C LYS A 37 -21.66 -17.53 25.09
N ASP A 38 -21.23 -17.75 26.34
CA ASP A 38 -21.82 -17.16 27.54
C ASP A 38 -21.20 -15.81 27.92
N VAL A 39 -20.26 -15.32 27.09
CA VAL A 39 -19.65 -13.98 27.21
C VAL A 39 -20.30 -13.04 26.21
N SER A 40 -20.72 -11.87 26.69
CA SER A 40 -21.18 -10.78 25.83
C SER A 40 -19.97 -9.94 25.41
N TRP A 41 -19.75 -9.85 24.10
CA TRP A 41 -18.65 -9.08 23.53
C TRP A 41 -19.19 -7.77 22.98
N GLU A 42 -18.56 -6.66 23.36
CA GLU A 42 -18.79 -5.34 22.77
C GLU A 42 -17.48 -4.82 22.17
N MET A 43 -17.60 -4.01 21.12
CA MET A 43 -16.46 -3.34 20.54
C MET A 43 -16.67 -1.86 20.39
N GLU A 44 -15.61 -1.11 20.66
CA GLU A 44 -15.53 0.33 20.49
C GLU A 44 -14.41 0.67 19.50
N PHE A 45 -14.58 1.74 18.73
CA PHE A 45 -13.64 2.14 17.69
C PHE A 45 -13.09 3.53 17.94
N ILE A 46 -11.77 3.66 17.91
CA ILE A 46 -11.10 4.95 17.92
C ILE A 46 -10.13 5.04 16.74
N VAL A 47 -10.17 6.17 16.02
CA VAL A 47 -9.11 6.54 15.08
C VAL A 47 -8.13 7.43 15.83
N ASP A 48 -6.92 6.95 16.04
CA ASP A 48 -5.90 7.68 16.80
C ASP A 48 -4.65 7.94 15.92
N PRO A 49 -4.34 9.21 15.61
CA PRO A 49 -3.15 9.57 14.83
C PRO A 49 -1.82 9.25 15.50
N LEU A 50 -1.77 9.11 16.83
CA LEU A 50 -0.55 8.85 17.59
C LEU A 50 -0.10 7.39 17.46
N THR A 51 -1.02 6.46 17.26
CA THR A 51 -0.68 5.08 16.82
C THR A 51 -0.04 5.03 15.43
N GLY A 52 -0.21 6.08 14.62
CA GLY A 52 0.53 6.30 13.37
C GLY A 52 1.79 7.18 13.52
N ALA A 53 1.92 7.93 14.61
CA ALA A 53 3.01 8.88 14.87
C ALA A 53 4.19 8.27 15.63
N ALA A 54 3.92 7.27 16.47
CA ALA A 54 4.94 6.53 17.17
C ALA A 54 6.00 5.97 16.19
N GLU A 55 7.26 6.26 16.47
CA GLU A 55 8.38 5.89 15.60
C GLU A 55 8.82 4.44 15.86
N THR A 56 8.49 3.91 17.03
CA THR A 56 8.85 2.55 17.46
C THR A 56 7.63 1.69 17.79
N VAL A 57 7.83 0.37 17.69
CA VAL A 57 6.81 -0.64 18.05
C VAL A 57 6.43 -0.56 19.55
N GLY A 58 7.37 -0.13 20.41
CA GLY A 58 7.13 0.02 21.85
C GLY A 58 6.13 1.16 22.14
N GLU A 59 6.36 2.33 21.53
CA GLU A 59 5.50 3.51 21.71
C GLU A 59 4.03 3.25 21.31
N ILE A 60 3.78 2.44 20.27
CA ILE A 60 2.40 2.11 19.86
C ILE A 60 1.69 1.25 20.91
N LEU A 61 2.36 0.24 21.45
CA LEU A 61 1.78 -0.60 22.49
C LEU A 61 1.56 0.18 23.78
N GLU A 62 2.53 0.98 24.21
CA GLU A 62 2.38 1.86 25.37
C GLU A 62 1.19 2.80 25.22
N LYS A 63 1.04 3.43 24.06
CA LYS A 63 -0.11 4.31 23.79
C LYS A 63 -1.44 3.54 23.80
N ALA A 64 -1.47 2.35 23.22
CA ALA A 64 -2.65 1.50 23.24
C ALA A 64 -3.01 1.05 24.67
N ILE A 65 -2.02 0.85 25.55
CA ILE A 65 -2.23 0.58 26.98
C ILE A 65 -2.84 1.79 27.68
N GLU A 66 -2.36 3.01 27.39
CA GLU A 66 -2.93 4.24 27.94
C GLU A 66 -4.39 4.43 27.52
N ILE A 67 -4.70 4.31 26.22
CA ILE A 67 -6.06 4.47 25.69
C ILE A 67 -6.98 3.41 26.29
N LYS A 68 -6.56 2.15 26.31
CA LYS A 68 -7.32 1.05 26.93
C LYS A 68 -7.70 1.37 28.38
N LYS A 69 -6.75 1.88 29.16
CA LYS A 69 -7.00 2.25 30.57
C LYS A 69 -7.95 3.44 30.68
N ALA A 70 -7.80 4.46 29.83
CA ALA A 70 -8.63 5.65 29.85
C ALA A 70 -10.10 5.36 29.48
N GLU A 71 -10.32 4.50 28.49
CA GLU A 71 -11.66 4.12 28.02
C GLU A 71 -12.27 2.94 28.81
N GLY A 72 -11.52 2.36 29.76
CA GLY A 72 -12.00 1.26 30.59
C GLY A 72 -12.21 -0.07 29.84
N TRP A 73 -11.48 -0.28 28.74
CA TRP A 73 -11.61 -1.50 27.93
C TRP A 73 -10.90 -2.70 28.57
N ASP A 74 -11.48 -3.89 28.41
CA ASP A 74 -10.87 -5.14 28.85
C ASP A 74 -9.68 -5.52 27.99
N TYR A 75 -9.81 -5.39 26.66
CA TYR A 75 -8.77 -5.69 25.66
C TYR A 75 -8.63 -4.55 24.65
N ALA A 76 -7.45 -4.39 24.04
CA ALA A 76 -7.27 -3.46 22.93
C ALA A 76 -6.47 -4.08 21.77
N VAL A 77 -6.89 -3.80 20.54
CA VAL A 77 -6.18 -4.19 19.32
C VAL A 77 -5.91 -2.94 18.48
N CYS A 78 -4.63 -2.65 18.24
CA CYS A 78 -4.18 -1.55 17.40
C CYS A 78 -3.95 -2.01 15.96
N LEU A 79 -4.58 -1.37 14.98
CA LEU A 79 -4.35 -1.55 13.56
C LEU A 79 -3.41 -0.46 13.06
N THR A 80 -2.23 -0.85 12.58
CA THR A 80 -1.20 0.11 12.13
C THR A 80 -0.89 -0.04 10.64
N ASP A 81 -0.55 1.09 10.01
CA ASP A 81 0.05 1.17 8.69
C ASP A 81 1.60 1.03 8.74
N LEU A 82 2.17 0.79 9.92
CA LEU A 82 3.61 0.62 10.08
C LEU A 82 4.11 -0.77 9.72
N PRO A 83 5.25 -0.89 9.02
CA PRO A 83 5.99 -2.12 9.00
C PRO A 83 6.59 -2.40 10.38
N LEU A 84 6.32 -3.58 10.92
CA LEU A 84 6.90 -4.02 12.18
C LEU A 84 8.10 -4.93 11.90
N PHE A 85 9.20 -4.72 12.60
CA PHE A 85 10.42 -5.51 12.48
C PHE A 85 10.91 -6.01 13.84
N HIS A 86 11.43 -7.22 13.83
CA HIS A 86 12.22 -7.76 14.94
C HIS A 86 13.34 -8.64 14.41
N ASN A 87 14.59 -8.39 14.84
CA ASN A 87 15.78 -9.13 14.40
C ASN A 87 15.85 -9.29 12.86
N LYS A 88 15.56 -8.20 12.15
CA LYS A 88 15.49 -8.11 10.68
C LYS A 88 14.35 -8.90 10.02
N ASN A 89 13.51 -9.61 10.75
CA ASN A 89 12.32 -10.29 10.26
C ASN A 89 11.08 -9.40 10.34
N ILE A 90 10.09 -9.67 9.50
CA ILE A 90 8.84 -8.91 9.45
C ILE A 90 7.88 -9.47 10.49
N VAL A 91 7.35 -8.58 11.30
CA VAL A 91 6.35 -8.90 12.32
C VAL A 91 4.98 -8.55 11.75
N GLY A 92 4.07 -9.53 11.76
CA GLY A 92 2.67 -9.33 11.42
C GLY A 92 1.88 -8.77 12.61
N ALA A 93 2.13 -9.29 13.81
CA ALA A 93 1.51 -8.81 15.03
C ALA A 93 2.46 -8.98 16.23
N ASP A 94 2.36 -8.05 17.17
CA ASP A 94 2.96 -8.13 18.51
C ASP A 94 1.82 -8.06 19.54
N ILE A 95 1.87 -8.91 20.56
CA ILE A 95 0.85 -9.00 21.60
C ILE A 95 1.51 -8.89 22.96
N SER A 96 0.98 -7.95 23.75
CA SER A 96 1.15 -7.89 25.19
C SER A 96 0.03 -8.68 25.87
N LEU A 97 0.32 -9.91 26.28
CA LEU A 97 -0.61 -10.78 27.00
C LEU A 97 -0.88 -10.25 28.41
N HIS A 98 0.17 -9.76 29.10
CA HIS A 98 0.02 -9.20 30.45
C HIS A 98 -0.82 -7.92 30.46
N HIS A 99 -0.59 -7.02 29.52
CA HIS A 99 -1.40 -5.80 29.41
C HIS A 99 -2.69 -6.00 28.62
N ALA A 100 -2.88 -7.17 28.02
CA ALA A 100 -4.01 -7.53 27.16
C ALA A 100 -4.26 -6.48 26.06
N VAL A 101 -3.17 -6.16 25.34
CA VAL A 101 -3.12 -5.23 24.22
C VAL A 101 -2.35 -5.88 23.08
N ALA A 102 -2.76 -5.66 21.84
CA ALA A 102 -2.05 -6.15 20.67
C ALA A 102 -1.91 -5.08 19.59
N GLN A 103 -0.96 -5.30 18.68
CA GLN A 103 -0.75 -4.51 17.50
C GLN A 103 -0.69 -5.40 16.27
N LEU A 104 -1.40 -5.02 15.20
CA LEU A 104 -1.48 -5.73 13.93
C LEU A 104 -1.04 -4.80 12.79
N SER A 105 0.00 -5.22 12.06
CA SER A 105 0.50 -4.51 10.87
C SER A 105 -0.33 -4.84 9.64
N ILE A 106 -1.09 -3.87 9.15
CA ILE A 106 -1.93 -4.01 7.94
C ILE A 106 -1.11 -4.22 6.66
N PRO A 107 0.03 -3.55 6.43
CA PRO A 107 0.80 -3.73 5.20
C PRO A 107 1.31 -5.17 4.98
N VAL A 108 1.46 -5.95 6.05
CA VAL A 108 1.93 -7.34 5.97
C VAL A 108 0.95 -8.24 5.21
N PHE A 109 -0.30 -7.82 5.01
CA PHE A 109 -1.30 -8.54 4.22
C PHE A 109 -1.18 -8.35 2.69
N GLY A 110 -0.36 -7.41 2.20
CA GLY A 110 -0.04 -7.27 0.78
C GLY A 110 -0.99 -6.43 -0.07
N TRP A 111 -0.88 -6.57 -1.41
CA TRP A 111 -1.49 -5.71 -2.44
C TRP A 111 -3.02 -5.62 -2.41
N LEU A 112 -3.71 -6.59 -1.84
CA LEU A 112 -5.14 -6.53 -1.55
C LEU A 112 -5.37 -7.40 -0.32
N PRO A 113 -5.30 -6.84 0.90
CA PRO A 113 -5.68 -7.58 2.09
C PRO A 113 -7.11 -8.06 1.88
N THR A 114 -7.35 -9.37 1.79
CA THR A 114 -8.73 -9.83 1.88
C THR A 114 -9.21 -9.39 3.24
N LYS A 115 -10.14 -8.45 3.30
CA LYS A 115 -10.55 -7.83 4.56
C LYS A 115 -10.99 -8.85 5.63
N LYS A 116 -11.54 -10.00 5.19
CA LYS A 116 -11.83 -11.20 6.01
C LYS A 116 -10.60 -11.80 6.72
N ARG A 117 -9.40 -11.68 6.14
CA ARG A 117 -8.14 -12.18 6.73
C ARG A 117 -7.73 -11.32 7.92
N ILE A 118 -7.85 -9.99 7.79
CA ILE A 118 -7.58 -9.06 8.88
C ILE A 118 -8.59 -9.29 10.02
N GLU A 119 -9.87 -9.41 9.68
CA GLU A 119 -10.93 -9.76 10.65
C GLU A 119 -10.59 -11.04 11.42
N LYS A 120 -10.21 -12.11 10.72
CA LYS A 120 -9.79 -13.37 11.36
C LYS A 120 -8.55 -13.20 12.25
N SER A 121 -7.59 -12.38 11.84
CA SER A 121 -6.40 -12.08 12.64
C SER A 121 -6.78 -11.35 13.93
N ILE A 122 -7.69 -10.37 13.87
CA ILE A 122 -8.20 -9.67 15.06
C ILE A 122 -8.88 -10.65 16.03
N ILE A 123 -9.81 -11.47 15.52
CA ILE A 123 -10.53 -12.48 16.33
C ILE A 123 -9.53 -13.42 17.03
N GLN A 124 -8.51 -13.86 16.30
CA GLN A 124 -7.51 -14.77 16.85
C GLN A 124 -6.65 -14.11 17.93
N ILE A 125 -6.21 -12.87 17.71
CA ILE A 125 -5.44 -12.10 18.70
C ILE A 125 -6.26 -11.97 19.99
N ILE A 126 -7.55 -11.62 19.88
CA ILE A 126 -8.45 -11.50 21.03
C ILE A 126 -8.62 -12.85 21.73
N ARG A 127 -8.74 -13.93 20.96
CA ARG A 127 -8.83 -15.31 21.49
C ARG A 127 -7.60 -15.69 22.31
N GLU A 128 -6.40 -15.35 21.85
CA GLU A 128 -5.16 -15.63 22.58
C GLU A 128 -5.09 -14.84 23.89
N ILE A 129 -5.39 -13.54 23.85
CA ILE A 129 -5.47 -12.69 25.04
C ILE A 129 -6.49 -13.23 26.04
N TYR A 130 -7.69 -13.59 25.57
CA TYR A 130 -8.78 -14.08 26.41
C TYR A 130 -8.39 -15.36 27.18
N TYR A 131 -7.80 -16.35 26.49
CA TYR A 131 -7.40 -17.58 27.15
C TYR A 131 -6.25 -17.40 28.12
N TYR A 132 -5.29 -16.52 27.78
CA TYR A 132 -4.20 -16.19 28.69
C TYR A 132 -4.71 -15.56 30.00
N GLN A 133 -5.70 -14.66 29.90
CA GLN A 133 -6.31 -13.99 31.06
C GLN A 133 -7.26 -14.90 31.86
N GLY A 134 -7.85 -15.92 31.22
CA GLY A 134 -8.90 -16.75 31.81
C GLY A 134 -8.47 -18.08 32.40
N ASN A 135 -7.43 -18.77 31.88
CA ASN A 135 -7.00 -20.07 32.40
C ASN A 135 -5.65 -20.56 31.83
N SER A 136 -4.62 -20.70 32.69
CA SER A 136 -3.28 -21.16 32.30
C SER A 136 -3.24 -22.56 31.66
N ASN A 137 -4.17 -23.45 32.03
CA ASN A 137 -4.17 -24.85 31.57
C ASN A 137 -4.57 -25.03 30.10
N LYS A 138 -5.15 -24.00 29.45
CA LYS A 138 -5.49 -24.04 28.01
C LYS A 138 -4.43 -23.40 27.11
N ILE A 139 -3.42 -22.73 27.68
CA ILE A 139 -2.27 -22.26 26.91
C ILE A 139 -1.51 -23.48 26.34
N ASP A 140 -1.36 -24.55 27.12
CA ASP A 140 -0.82 -25.83 26.66
C ASP A 140 -1.62 -26.45 25.51
N GLU A 141 -2.95 -26.26 25.47
CA GLU A 141 -3.78 -26.70 24.32
C GLU A 141 -3.57 -25.81 23.10
N ILE A 142 -3.35 -24.50 23.27
CA ILE A 142 -3.02 -23.56 22.18
C ILE A 142 -1.60 -23.84 21.64
N GLU A 143 -0.67 -24.19 22.50
CA GLU A 143 0.70 -24.58 22.15
C GLU A 143 0.76 -25.98 21.51
N LYS A 144 -0.11 -26.92 21.94
CA LYS A 144 -0.29 -28.24 21.29
C LYS A 144 -1.10 -28.18 20.00
N SER A 145 -2.04 -27.23 19.89
CA SER A 145 -2.75 -26.95 18.64
C SER A 145 -1.86 -26.08 17.74
N ASP A 146 -0.89 -26.73 17.10
CA ASP A 146 0.06 -26.19 16.12
C ASP A 146 0.00 -24.66 15.91
N PRO A 147 0.82 -23.87 16.64
CA PRO A 147 0.91 -22.41 16.51
C PRO A 147 1.24 -21.96 15.08
N GLU A 148 1.75 -22.88 14.24
CA GLU A 148 1.93 -22.66 12.80
C GLU A 148 0.62 -22.48 12.04
N VAL A 149 -0.55 -22.88 12.56
CA VAL A 149 -1.81 -23.01 11.79
C VAL A 149 -2.74 -21.80 11.92
N ILE A 150 -2.62 -21.00 12.98
CA ILE A 150 -3.74 -20.14 13.39
C ILE A 150 -3.81 -18.84 12.52
N LEU A 151 -2.66 -18.22 12.20
CA LEU A 151 -2.55 -17.11 11.22
C LEU A 151 -2.13 -17.56 9.80
N GLN A 152 -1.71 -18.81 9.60
CA GLN A 152 -1.12 -19.26 8.34
C GLN A 152 -2.11 -19.33 7.18
N LYS A 153 -3.40 -19.64 7.44
CA LYS A 153 -4.46 -19.61 6.42
C LYS A 153 -4.73 -18.20 5.87
N GLN A 154 -4.32 -17.18 6.61
CA GLN A 154 -4.47 -15.77 6.28
C GLN A 154 -3.29 -15.28 5.42
N PHE A 155 -2.19 -16.05 5.33
CA PHE A 155 -1.02 -15.77 4.51
C PHE A 155 -0.73 -16.95 3.55
N PRO A 156 -1.43 -17.07 2.41
CA PRO A 156 -1.41 -18.29 1.58
C PRO A 156 -0.03 -18.68 1.03
N VAL A 157 0.87 -17.71 0.92
CA VAL A 157 2.22 -17.87 0.35
C VAL A 157 3.32 -17.58 1.39
N SER A 158 2.96 -17.43 2.67
CA SER A 158 3.92 -17.20 3.75
C SER A 158 3.50 -17.89 5.03
N ARG A 159 4.44 -18.55 5.70
CA ARG A 159 4.22 -19.12 7.02
C ARG A 159 4.31 -18.02 8.05
N VAL A 160 3.49 -18.11 9.09
CA VAL A 160 3.62 -17.27 10.28
C VAL A 160 4.13 -18.14 11.41
N LYS A 161 5.22 -17.73 12.04
CA LYS A 161 5.76 -18.39 13.22
C LYS A 161 5.51 -17.52 14.45
N ARG A 162 4.89 -18.10 15.47
CA ARG A 162 4.82 -17.49 16.80
C ARG A 162 6.18 -17.65 17.47
N LEU A 163 6.73 -16.56 17.99
CA LEU A 163 7.85 -16.55 18.91
C LEU A 163 7.34 -16.04 20.25
N SER A 164 7.61 -16.80 21.31
CA SER A 164 7.56 -16.30 22.67
C SER A 164 8.82 -15.47 22.90
N SER A 165 8.69 -14.24 23.37
CA SER A 165 9.84 -13.36 23.65
C SER A 165 10.07 -13.34 25.17
N ASP A 166 11.25 -13.79 25.62
CA ASP A 166 11.74 -13.67 27.01
C ASP A 166 12.54 -12.36 27.23
N ASP A 167 12.60 -11.47 26.23
CA ASP A 167 13.38 -10.22 26.31
C ASP A 167 12.68 -9.19 27.24
N ASP A 168 13.44 -8.72 28.24
CA ASP A 168 13.14 -7.77 29.33
C ASP A 168 12.65 -6.35 28.93
N HIS A 169 12.23 -6.13 27.70
CA HIS A 169 11.72 -4.84 27.23
C HIS A 169 10.21 -4.90 27.00
N VAL A 170 9.47 -4.49 28.05
CA VAL A 170 8.03 -4.16 28.11
C VAL A 170 7.13 -5.02 27.18
N GLY A 171 6.57 -6.08 27.75
CA GLY A 171 5.21 -6.54 27.42
C GLY A 171 4.99 -7.10 26.02
N LYS A 172 5.91 -7.89 25.45
CA LYS A 172 5.72 -8.52 24.12
C LYS A 172 5.86 -10.04 24.19
N GLU A 173 4.96 -10.67 24.92
CA GLU A 173 5.03 -12.10 25.22
C GLU A 173 4.74 -12.97 23.99
N ALA A 174 3.94 -12.50 23.03
CA ALA A 174 3.67 -13.23 21.79
C ALA A 174 3.91 -12.37 20.55
N ARG A 175 4.81 -12.84 19.67
CA ARG A 175 5.17 -12.19 18.41
C ARG A 175 4.95 -13.11 17.22
N TYR A 176 4.31 -12.59 16.19
CA TYR A 176 4.03 -13.33 14.96
C TYR A 176 4.92 -12.85 13.81
N ILE A 177 5.86 -13.70 13.37
CA ILE A 177 6.82 -13.39 12.31
C ILE A 177 6.42 -14.03 10.99
N VAL A 178 6.55 -13.28 9.88
CA VAL A 178 6.23 -13.74 8.53
C VAL A 178 7.47 -14.29 7.80
N PHE A 179 7.36 -15.51 7.28
CA PHE A 179 8.39 -16.24 6.55
C PHE A 179 7.89 -16.79 5.19
N PRO A 180 8.76 -16.96 4.18
CA PRO A 180 10.16 -16.59 4.17
C PRO A 180 10.35 -15.07 4.02
N LYS A 181 11.45 -14.55 4.57
CA LYS A 181 11.73 -13.11 4.66
C LYS A 181 11.63 -12.37 3.32
N LYS A 182 12.10 -12.97 2.22
CA LYS A 182 12.04 -12.36 0.88
C LYS A 182 10.59 -12.12 0.41
N LEU A 183 9.72 -13.13 0.56
CA LEU A 183 8.30 -13.02 0.23
C LEU A 183 7.57 -12.06 1.18
N GLY A 184 7.95 -12.06 2.47
CA GLY A 184 7.46 -11.09 3.44
C GLY A 184 7.77 -9.66 3.02
N ILE A 185 9.01 -9.36 2.61
CA ILE A 185 9.43 -8.02 2.17
C ILE A 185 8.66 -7.59 0.93
N LEU A 186 8.57 -8.46 -0.08
CA LEU A 186 7.79 -8.16 -1.30
C LEU A 186 6.34 -7.84 -0.95
N ARG A 187 5.71 -8.67 -0.11
CA ARG A 187 4.33 -8.46 0.31
C ARG A 187 4.18 -7.16 1.10
N LEU A 188 5.10 -6.86 2.01
CA LEU A 188 5.10 -5.64 2.80
C LEU A 188 5.16 -4.41 1.89
N VAL A 189 6.09 -4.37 0.93
CA VAL A 189 6.19 -3.28 -0.06
C VAL A 189 4.90 -3.14 -0.84
N MET A 190 4.31 -4.26 -1.30
CA MET A 190 3.02 -4.22 -2.01
C MET A 190 1.89 -3.70 -1.12
N GLY A 191 1.82 -4.11 0.15
CA GLY A 191 0.78 -3.64 1.08
C GLY A 191 0.93 -2.17 1.45
N MET A 192 2.17 -1.69 1.63
CA MET A 192 2.46 -0.28 1.80
C MET A 192 2.09 0.53 0.55
N THR A 193 2.39 0.00 -0.64
CA THR A 193 2.07 0.67 -1.90
C THR A 193 0.55 0.80 -2.06
N GLN A 194 -0.22 -0.22 -1.67
CA GLN A 194 -1.68 -0.13 -1.64
C GLN A 194 -2.19 0.86 -0.57
N ALA A 195 -1.50 0.97 0.57
CA ALA A 195 -1.82 1.98 1.58
C ALA A 195 -1.64 3.41 1.04
N ASN A 196 -0.67 3.63 0.15
CA ASN A 196 -0.49 4.89 -0.57
C ASN A 196 -1.51 5.12 -1.72
N GLN A 197 -2.50 4.24 -1.89
CA GLN A 197 -3.63 4.40 -2.83
C GLN A 197 -3.23 4.94 -4.23
N PRO A 198 -2.40 4.23 -5.02
CA PRO A 198 -1.79 4.77 -6.26
C PRO A 198 -2.82 5.25 -7.29
N MET A 199 -3.99 4.63 -7.34
CA MET A 199 -5.04 5.02 -8.28
C MET A 199 -5.75 6.34 -7.91
N SER A 200 -5.61 6.80 -6.67
CA SER A 200 -6.23 8.04 -6.20
C SER A 200 -5.60 9.30 -6.82
N ILE A 201 -4.39 9.19 -7.40
CA ILE A 201 -3.68 10.26 -8.13
C ILE A 201 -4.34 10.62 -9.48
N MET A 202 -5.15 9.73 -10.05
CA MET A 202 -5.70 9.90 -11.40
C MET A 202 -6.42 11.22 -11.66
N PRO A 203 -7.21 11.80 -10.72
CA PRO A 203 -7.82 13.11 -10.91
C PRO A 203 -6.81 14.25 -11.13
N SER A 204 -5.66 14.22 -10.47
CA SER A 204 -4.58 15.21 -10.65
C SER A 204 -3.95 15.05 -12.04
N PHE A 205 -3.74 13.82 -12.48
CA PHE A 205 -3.20 13.54 -13.81
C PHE A 205 -4.07 14.03 -14.97
N LYS A 206 -5.34 14.40 -14.76
CA LYS A 206 -6.20 14.91 -15.85
C LYS A 206 -5.60 16.10 -16.58
N ARG A 207 -4.98 17.04 -15.86
CA ARG A 207 -4.36 18.23 -16.47
C ARG A 207 -3.12 17.85 -17.28
N ILE A 208 -2.28 16.99 -16.71
CA ILE A 208 -1.09 16.47 -17.37
C ILE A 208 -1.47 15.70 -18.65
N ILE A 209 -2.47 14.82 -18.56
CA ILE A 209 -3.01 14.07 -19.70
C ILE A 209 -3.50 15.04 -20.78
N ALA A 210 -4.25 16.08 -20.40
CA ALA A 210 -4.75 17.06 -21.36
C ALA A 210 -3.61 17.79 -22.08
N VAL A 211 -2.61 18.29 -21.35
CA VAL A 211 -1.44 18.97 -21.94
C VAL A 211 -0.65 18.03 -22.86
N ALA A 212 -0.35 16.82 -22.38
CA ALA A 212 0.37 15.82 -23.15
C ALA A 212 -0.38 15.41 -24.42
N PHE A 213 -1.69 15.16 -24.31
CA PHE A 213 -2.53 14.76 -25.43
C PHE A 213 -2.68 15.90 -26.44
N SER A 214 -3.00 17.12 -25.99
CA SER A 214 -3.12 18.29 -26.87
C SER A 214 -1.81 18.62 -27.60
N THR A 215 -0.66 18.42 -26.96
CA THR A 215 0.63 18.64 -27.62
C THR A 215 0.96 17.48 -28.58
N GLY A 216 0.71 16.25 -28.17
CA GLY A 216 1.03 15.06 -28.96
C GLY A 216 0.13 14.85 -30.16
N ILE A 217 -1.13 15.30 -30.12
CA ILE A 217 -2.05 15.17 -31.26
C ILE A 217 -1.58 15.98 -32.47
N PHE A 218 -0.92 17.13 -32.22
CA PHE A 218 -0.27 17.90 -33.28
C PHE A 218 0.84 17.09 -33.96
N GLY A 219 1.56 16.26 -33.19
CA GLY A 219 2.54 15.32 -33.71
C GLY A 219 1.95 14.31 -34.69
N LEU A 220 0.72 13.84 -34.46
CA LEU A 220 0.06 12.87 -35.34
C LEU A 220 -0.26 13.40 -36.73
N ILE A 221 -0.20 14.71 -36.96
CA ILE A 221 -0.43 15.31 -38.28
C ILE A 221 0.79 15.09 -39.20
N PHE A 222 1.98 14.89 -38.62
CA PHE A 222 3.21 14.74 -39.40
C PHE A 222 3.47 13.28 -39.75
N SER A 223 3.62 13.01 -41.05
CA SER A 223 3.95 11.68 -41.59
C SER A 223 5.29 11.14 -41.07
N THR A 224 6.21 12.01 -40.64
CA THR A 224 7.48 11.60 -40.02
C THR A 224 7.28 10.75 -38.76
N ILE A 225 6.22 11.01 -37.97
CA ILE A 225 5.91 10.20 -36.79
C ILE A 225 5.34 8.83 -37.20
N TRP A 226 4.62 8.78 -38.33
CA TRP A 226 4.06 7.55 -38.89
C TRP A 226 5.18 6.65 -39.40
N GLU A 227 6.10 7.23 -40.17
CA GLU A 227 7.30 6.55 -40.67
C GLU A 227 8.17 6.03 -39.52
N LEU A 228 8.42 6.84 -38.48
CA LEU A 228 9.15 6.38 -37.30
C LEU A 228 8.46 5.21 -36.59
N SER A 229 7.12 5.19 -36.54
CA SER A 229 6.38 4.08 -35.94
C SER A 229 6.55 2.75 -36.70
N TYR A 230 6.79 2.85 -38.01
CA TYR A 230 7.09 1.70 -38.87
C TYR A 230 8.56 1.27 -38.75
N LEU A 231 9.49 2.22 -38.82
CA LEU A 231 10.94 1.98 -38.81
C LEU A 231 11.49 1.50 -37.46
N LEU A 232 10.86 1.88 -36.34
CA LEU A 232 11.33 1.48 -35.02
C LEU A 232 11.00 0.01 -34.73
N THR A 233 12.06 -0.75 -34.41
CA THR A 233 11.91 -2.12 -33.93
C THR A 233 11.17 -2.16 -32.59
N THR A 234 10.52 -3.28 -32.29
CA THR A 234 9.79 -3.47 -31.02
C THR A 234 10.67 -3.21 -29.79
N TYR A 235 11.95 -3.58 -29.83
CA TYR A 235 12.90 -3.32 -28.73
C TYR A 235 13.20 -1.83 -28.53
N ARG A 236 13.29 -1.06 -29.62
CA ARG A 236 13.47 0.39 -29.54
C ARG A 236 12.21 1.07 -28.97
N LEU A 237 11.02 0.61 -29.37
CA LEU A 237 9.75 1.10 -28.79
C LEU A 237 9.63 0.76 -27.29
N LEU A 238 10.02 -0.44 -26.88
CA LEU A 238 10.08 -0.82 -25.46
C LEU A 238 11.09 0.05 -24.69
N GLY A 239 12.26 0.31 -25.28
CA GLY A 239 13.26 1.22 -24.71
C GLY A 239 12.74 2.64 -24.56
N LEU A 240 12.07 3.18 -25.58
CA LEU A 240 11.45 4.51 -25.55
C LEU A 240 10.35 4.60 -24.48
N ASN A 241 9.51 3.57 -24.36
CA ASN A 241 8.48 3.49 -23.32
C ASN A 241 9.09 3.45 -21.92
N ALA A 242 10.09 2.61 -21.71
CA ALA A 242 10.80 2.52 -20.43
C ALA A 242 11.48 3.85 -20.08
N ALA A 243 12.09 4.53 -21.06
CA ALA A 243 12.68 5.85 -20.88
C ALA A 243 11.63 6.91 -20.53
N ALA A 244 10.48 6.92 -21.22
CA ALA A 244 9.39 7.86 -20.96
C ALA A 244 8.79 7.67 -19.56
N ILE A 245 8.49 6.42 -19.16
CA ILE A 245 8.00 6.11 -17.81
C ILE A 245 9.07 6.46 -16.76
N GLY A 246 10.32 6.08 -16.99
CA GLY A 246 11.43 6.36 -16.09
C GLY A 246 11.64 7.85 -15.87
N LEU A 247 11.59 8.65 -16.94
CA LEU A 247 11.70 10.11 -16.88
C LEU A 247 10.53 10.73 -16.11
N MET A 248 9.31 10.29 -16.36
CA MET A 248 8.12 10.76 -15.64
C MET A 248 8.20 10.45 -14.14
N VAL A 249 8.57 9.21 -13.77
CA VAL A 249 8.74 8.80 -12.37
C VAL A 249 9.87 9.59 -11.72
N PHE A 250 11.03 9.72 -12.38
CA PHE A 250 12.16 10.50 -11.89
C PHE A 250 11.75 11.96 -11.65
N TRP A 251 11.07 12.58 -12.61
CA TRP A 251 10.60 13.95 -12.52
C TRP A 251 9.67 14.17 -11.33
N ILE A 252 8.65 13.32 -11.15
CA ILE A 252 7.73 13.41 -10.00
C ILE A 252 8.49 13.29 -8.67
N ILE A 253 9.47 12.37 -8.59
CA ILE A 253 10.26 12.19 -7.36
C ILE A 253 11.07 13.46 -7.04
N THR A 254 11.74 14.04 -8.03
CA THR A 254 12.59 15.22 -7.83
C THR A 254 11.81 16.50 -7.65
N ALA A 255 10.70 16.68 -8.36
CA ALA A 255 9.92 17.91 -8.34
C ALA A 255 9.11 18.08 -7.04
N HIS A 256 8.81 16.99 -6.33
CA HIS A 256 8.00 16.99 -5.11
C HIS A 256 8.77 16.52 -3.87
N ASP A 257 10.11 16.48 -3.93
CA ASP A 257 11.00 16.03 -2.85
C ASP A 257 10.54 14.69 -2.22
N LEU A 258 10.14 13.74 -3.06
CA LEU A 258 9.53 12.49 -2.58
C LEU A 258 10.54 11.48 -2.02
N TRP A 259 11.82 11.79 -2.18
CA TRP A 259 12.90 10.89 -1.82
C TRP A 259 13.31 11.06 -0.36
N GLU A 260 13.17 10.00 0.45
CA GLU A 260 13.58 10.06 1.84
C GLU A 260 15.10 10.09 1.97
N SER A 261 15.61 11.21 2.46
CA SER A 261 17.01 11.42 2.80
C SER A 261 17.34 10.90 4.21
N PRO A 262 18.63 10.67 4.55
CA PRO A 262 19.02 10.23 5.87
C PRO A 262 18.65 11.24 6.97
N ALA A 263 17.58 10.99 7.70
CA ALA A 263 17.30 11.63 8.98
C ALA A 263 17.94 10.84 10.14
N THR A 264 18.36 11.53 11.20
CA THR A 264 19.15 10.99 12.33
C THR A 264 18.50 9.85 13.12
N ARG A 265 17.20 9.58 12.94
CA ARG A 265 16.43 8.62 13.75
C ARG A 265 15.84 7.42 13.01
N THR A 266 15.83 7.40 11.67
CA THR A 266 15.21 6.30 10.92
C THR A 266 16.23 5.24 10.53
N GLU A 267 15.98 3.97 10.87
CA GLU A 267 16.82 2.87 10.42
C GLU A 267 16.93 2.83 8.88
N ALA A 268 18.15 2.63 8.37
CA ALA A 268 18.41 2.63 6.93
C ALA A 268 17.55 1.61 6.15
N LYS A 269 17.13 0.52 6.81
CA LYS A 269 16.27 -0.51 6.23
C LYS A 269 14.83 -0.02 6.02
N LEU A 270 14.28 0.71 7.00
CA LEU A 270 12.94 1.26 6.93
C LEU A 270 12.85 2.33 5.83
N ARG A 271 13.87 3.19 5.73
CA ARG A 271 14.02 4.17 4.64
C ARG A 271 14.03 3.53 3.25
N ARG A 272 14.77 2.43 3.07
CA ARG A 272 14.79 1.70 1.78
C ARG A 272 13.41 1.18 1.39
N LEU A 273 12.64 0.68 2.36
CA LEU A 273 11.28 0.20 2.09
C LEU A 273 10.37 1.33 1.68
N TYR A 274 10.43 2.48 2.35
CA TYR A 274 9.66 3.64 1.95
C TYR A 274 10.00 4.10 0.54
N ASN A 275 11.28 4.27 0.21
CA ASN A 275 11.67 4.67 -1.15
C ASN A 275 11.23 3.64 -2.20
N GLN A 276 11.33 2.34 -1.90
CA GLN A 276 10.82 1.28 -2.79
C GLN A 276 9.30 1.37 -2.98
N THR A 277 8.55 1.59 -1.91
CA THR A 277 7.10 1.80 -1.96
C THR A 277 6.73 3.04 -2.75
N THR A 278 7.42 4.17 -2.54
CA THR A 278 7.18 5.42 -3.28
C THR A 278 7.40 5.20 -4.78
N VAL A 279 8.55 4.61 -5.17
CA VAL A 279 8.84 4.31 -6.57
C VAL A 279 7.78 3.39 -7.17
N LEU A 280 7.37 2.34 -6.46
CA LEU A 280 6.36 1.42 -6.96
C LEU A 280 4.97 2.06 -7.08
N THR A 281 4.59 2.92 -6.12
CA THR A 281 3.33 3.69 -6.14
C THR A 281 3.29 4.58 -7.37
N LEU A 282 4.36 5.33 -7.61
CA LEU A 282 4.49 6.21 -8.76
C LEU A 282 4.52 5.43 -10.07
N LEU A 283 5.24 4.31 -10.14
CA LEU A 283 5.29 3.47 -11.34
C LEU A 283 3.91 2.97 -11.73
N ILE A 284 3.11 2.51 -10.77
CA ILE A 284 1.73 2.03 -11.02
C ILE A 284 0.82 3.18 -11.46
N SER A 285 0.97 4.35 -10.85
CA SER A 285 0.23 5.56 -11.22
C SER A 285 0.59 6.00 -12.64
N VAL A 286 1.88 6.08 -12.98
CA VAL A 286 2.40 6.49 -14.28
C VAL A 286 2.06 5.47 -15.38
N LEU A 287 2.07 4.17 -15.08
CA LEU A 287 1.58 3.15 -16.01
C LEU A 287 0.09 3.32 -16.32
N SER A 288 -0.71 3.64 -15.31
CA SER A 288 -2.14 3.90 -15.50
C SER A 288 -2.36 5.17 -16.33
N TYR A 289 -1.61 6.24 -16.06
CA TYR A 289 -1.56 7.45 -16.89
C TYR A 289 -1.21 7.13 -18.35
N TYR A 290 -0.15 6.35 -18.56
CA TYR A 290 0.33 5.96 -19.88
C TYR A 290 -0.73 5.15 -20.63
N ALA A 291 -1.42 4.22 -19.95
CA ALA A 291 -2.48 3.42 -20.54
C ALA A 291 -3.67 4.28 -20.99
N VAL A 292 -4.08 5.26 -20.18
CA VAL A 292 -5.14 6.21 -20.56
C VAL A 292 -4.72 7.04 -21.77
N LEU A 293 -3.50 7.60 -21.75
CA LEU A 293 -2.99 8.42 -22.84
C LEU A 293 -2.85 7.61 -24.15
N PHE A 294 -2.41 6.36 -24.05
CA PHE A 294 -2.36 5.41 -25.17
C PHE A 294 -3.73 5.17 -25.78
N LEU A 295 -4.74 4.95 -24.94
CA LEU A 295 -6.10 4.74 -25.40
C LEU A 295 -6.68 5.99 -26.09
N LEU A 296 -6.38 7.18 -25.58
CA LEU A 296 -6.77 8.44 -26.23
C LEU A 296 -6.12 8.59 -27.62
N PHE A 297 -4.83 8.32 -27.75
CA PHE A 297 -4.15 8.37 -29.05
C PHE A 297 -4.64 7.30 -30.01
N LEU A 298 -4.87 6.08 -29.53
CA LEU A 298 -5.41 5.01 -30.36
C LEU A 298 -6.79 5.38 -30.92
N ILE A 299 -7.67 5.95 -30.09
CA ILE A 299 -8.97 6.46 -30.52
C ILE A 299 -8.79 7.58 -31.57
N ALA A 300 -7.91 8.54 -31.31
CA ALA A 300 -7.65 9.64 -32.22
C ALA A 300 -7.15 9.15 -33.59
N ILE A 301 -6.19 8.22 -33.61
CA ILE A 301 -5.63 7.63 -34.83
C ILE A 301 -6.72 6.92 -35.63
N VAL A 302 -7.53 6.07 -34.99
CA VAL A 302 -8.60 5.33 -35.66
C VAL A 302 -9.66 6.25 -36.27
N ILE A 303 -9.96 7.38 -35.61
CA ILE A 303 -10.94 8.35 -36.11
C ILE A 303 -10.38 9.21 -37.24
N VAL A 304 -9.13 9.68 -37.10
CA VAL A 304 -8.57 10.73 -37.95
C VAL A 304 -7.84 10.17 -39.18
N ILE A 305 -7.22 8.99 -39.08
CA ILE A 305 -6.30 8.48 -40.10
C ILE A 305 -6.95 7.29 -40.84
N PRO A 306 -7.35 7.47 -42.11
CA PRO A 306 -7.78 6.35 -42.95
C PRO A 306 -6.61 5.38 -43.23
N PRO A 307 -6.83 4.06 -43.21
CA PRO A 307 -5.77 3.06 -43.46
C PRO A 307 -5.06 3.23 -44.81
N ASP A 308 -5.82 3.58 -45.86
CA ASP A 308 -5.36 3.87 -47.21
C ASP A 308 -4.45 5.10 -47.28
N VAL A 309 -4.80 6.17 -46.56
CA VAL A 309 -3.95 7.35 -46.43
C VAL A 309 -2.66 7.03 -45.68
N TYR A 310 -2.73 6.20 -44.64
CA TYR A 310 -1.56 5.77 -43.89
C TYR A 310 -0.59 4.98 -44.78
N VAL A 311 -1.07 3.97 -45.51
CA VAL A 311 -0.28 3.16 -46.45
C VAL A 311 0.38 4.01 -47.51
N PHE A 312 -0.38 4.93 -48.12
CA PHE A 312 0.13 5.83 -49.15
C PHE A 312 1.19 6.79 -48.62
N SER A 313 1.00 7.33 -47.41
CA SER A 313 1.88 8.37 -46.86
C SER A 313 3.26 7.85 -46.43
N ILE A 314 3.38 6.55 -46.14
CA ILE A 314 4.65 5.93 -45.72
C ILE A 314 5.22 4.96 -46.76
N ASP A 315 4.63 4.91 -47.97
CA ASP A 315 5.00 4.01 -49.07
C ASP A 315 5.11 2.54 -48.61
N LEU A 316 4.06 2.07 -47.91
CA LEU A 316 4.06 0.73 -47.34
C LEU A 316 3.89 -0.33 -48.45
N GLU A 317 4.91 -1.18 -48.63
CA GLU A 317 4.86 -2.28 -49.62
C GLU A 317 3.95 -3.44 -49.19
N GLU A 318 3.67 -3.57 -47.89
CA GLU A 318 2.89 -4.67 -47.30
C GLU A 318 1.41 -4.30 -47.08
N GLU A 319 0.55 -5.32 -46.98
CA GLU A 319 -0.85 -5.12 -46.62
C GLU A 319 -1.01 -4.48 -45.23
N PHE A 320 -1.95 -3.53 -45.14
CA PHE A 320 -2.22 -2.83 -43.90
C PHE A 320 -2.65 -3.81 -42.79
N THR A 321 -2.00 -3.68 -41.63
CA THR A 321 -2.38 -4.38 -40.39
C THR A 321 -2.64 -3.38 -39.27
N PHE A 322 -3.67 -3.62 -38.45
CA PHE A 322 -4.02 -2.76 -37.31
C PHE A 322 -2.88 -2.56 -36.29
N LEU A 323 -1.88 -3.45 -36.29
CA LEU A 323 -0.67 -3.33 -35.50
C LEU A 323 0.09 -2.02 -35.77
N TYR A 324 0.01 -1.47 -36.99
CA TYR A 324 0.62 -0.18 -37.31
C TYR A 324 -0.01 0.96 -36.52
N PHE A 325 -1.33 0.95 -36.33
CA PHE A 325 -2.01 1.93 -35.49
C PHE A 325 -1.66 1.75 -34.01
N LEU A 326 -1.49 0.52 -33.54
CA LEU A 326 -1.00 0.26 -32.17
C LEU A 326 0.42 0.80 -31.97
N ARG A 327 1.32 0.61 -32.94
CA ARG A 327 2.69 1.14 -32.91
C ARG A 327 2.73 2.67 -32.98
N LEU A 328 1.87 3.26 -33.80
CA LEU A 328 1.72 4.72 -33.91
C LEU A 328 1.19 5.32 -32.60
N ALA A 329 0.16 4.70 -32.01
CA ALA A 329 -0.32 5.10 -30.69
C ALA A 329 0.78 4.96 -29.63
N TRP A 330 1.58 3.90 -29.69
CA TRP A 330 2.69 3.65 -28.77
C TRP A 330 3.75 4.76 -28.84
N ILE A 331 4.25 5.08 -30.03
CA ILE A 331 5.28 6.12 -30.19
C ILE A 331 4.73 7.49 -29.77
N ALA A 332 3.51 7.84 -30.18
CA ALA A 332 2.86 9.10 -29.83
C ALA A 332 2.70 9.25 -28.32
N THR A 333 2.27 8.17 -27.65
CA THR A 333 2.13 8.14 -26.19
C THR A 333 3.47 8.31 -25.48
N SER A 334 4.53 7.67 -25.98
CA SER A 334 5.85 7.76 -25.34
C SER A 334 6.45 9.15 -25.45
N ILE A 335 6.39 9.78 -26.63
CA ILE A 335 6.84 11.16 -26.84
C ILE A 335 6.00 12.12 -25.98
N SER A 336 4.68 11.94 -25.99
CA SER A 336 3.77 12.80 -25.22
C SER A 336 3.93 12.63 -23.71
N THR A 337 4.34 11.46 -23.24
CA THR A 337 4.65 11.25 -21.82
C THR A 337 5.89 12.03 -21.39
N ILE A 338 6.91 12.13 -22.25
CA ILE A 338 8.11 12.95 -22.01
C ILE A 338 7.72 14.44 -21.93
N VAL A 339 6.87 14.91 -22.85
CA VAL A 339 6.35 16.29 -22.82
C VAL A 339 5.47 16.52 -21.59
N GLY A 340 4.61 15.56 -21.25
CA GLY A 340 3.75 15.58 -20.07
C GLY A 340 4.52 15.70 -18.76
N ALA A 341 5.69 15.07 -18.65
CA ALA A 341 6.57 15.22 -17.48
C ALA A 341 6.97 16.68 -17.24
N ILE A 342 7.31 17.42 -18.30
CA ILE A 342 7.61 18.86 -18.21
C ILE A 342 6.35 19.63 -17.78
N GLY A 343 5.19 19.31 -18.36
CA GLY A 343 3.91 19.93 -17.99
C GLY A 343 3.47 19.65 -16.55
N ALA A 344 3.86 18.51 -15.97
CA ALA A 344 3.58 18.15 -14.58
C ALA A 344 4.21 19.11 -13.57
N SER A 345 5.32 19.77 -13.93
CA SER A 345 5.98 20.77 -13.08
C SER A 345 5.13 22.02 -12.83
N LEU A 346 4.08 22.25 -13.63
CA LEU A 346 3.20 23.41 -13.52
C LEU A 346 1.97 23.14 -12.63
N GLU A 347 1.87 21.95 -12.05
CA GLU A 347 0.76 21.57 -11.18
C GLU A 347 1.07 21.84 -9.70
N ASN A 348 0.05 22.20 -8.91
CA ASN A 348 0.20 22.56 -7.51
C ASN A 348 0.87 21.43 -6.72
N GLU A 349 2.06 21.73 -6.20
CA GLU A 349 2.94 20.81 -5.48
C GLU A 349 2.23 20.11 -4.30
N GLU A 350 1.36 20.84 -3.60
CA GLU A 350 0.60 20.32 -2.46
C GLU A 350 -0.44 19.26 -2.86
N LEU A 351 -1.04 19.36 -4.05
CA LEU A 351 -2.11 18.46 -4.50
C LEU A 351 -1.58 17.10 -4.94
N VAL A 352 -0.42 17.06 -5.61
CA VAL A 352 0.24 15.80 -5.98
C VAL A 352 0.81 15.11 -4.74
N ARG A 353 1.39 15.90 -3.82
CA ARG A 353 1.95 15.40 -2.56
C ARG A 353 0.90 14.81 -1.64
N ASP A 354 -0.25 15.47 -1.50
CA ASP A 354 -1.36 15.04 -0.65
C ASP A 354 -1.96 13.69 -1.02
N ILE A 355 -1.72 13.23 -2.26
CA ILE A 355 -2.31 12.01 -2.81
C ILE A 355 -1.25 10.91 -3.00
N THR A 356 0.03 11.26 -3.09
CA THR A 356 1.12 10.27 -3.23
C THR A 356 1.54 9.67 -1.89
N TYR A 357 1.39 10.43 -0.81
CA TYR A 357 1.77 10.01 0.53
C TYR A 357 0.57 9.51 1.32
N GLY A 358 0.71 8.33 1.92
CA GLY A 358 -0.18 7.96 3.03
C GLY A 358 -0.04 8.94 4.20
N TYR A 359 -1.07 8.99 5.05
CA TYR A 359 -1.21 9.92 6.17
C TYR A 359 0.10 10.17 6.94
N ARG A 360 0.82 9.10 7.26
CA ARG A 360 2.07 9.16 8.02
C ARG A 360 3.23 9.78 7.24
N GLN A 361 3.41 9.43 5.97
CA GLN A 361 4.47 10.01 5.14
C GLN A 361 4.25 11.54 5.01
N LYS A 362 3.00 11.95 4.83
CA LYS A 362 2.59 13.36 4.80
C LYS A 362 2.90 14.09 6.12
N ARG A 363 2.48 13.52 7.26
CA ARG A 363 2.72 14.14 8.57
C ARG A 363 4.21 14.32 8.86
N ARG A 364 5.03 13.29 8.63
CA ARG A 364 6.48 13.36 8.88
C ARG A 364 7.16 14.40 7.99
N TYR A 365 6.76 14.49 6.72
CA TYR A 365 7.25 15.54 5.83
C TYR A 365 6.93 16.94 6.38
N ASN A 366 5.69 17.17 6.83
CA ASN A 366 5.28 18.44 7.45
C ASN A 366 6.06 18.74 8.75
N GLU A 367 6.36 17.72 9.56
CA GLU A 367 7.17 17.87 10.78
C GLU A 367 8.65 18.20 10.49
N ILE A 368 9.21 17.67 9.40
CA ILE A 368 10.58 18.00 8.97
C ILE A 368 10.64 19.43 8.41
N ASN A 369 9.63 19.85 7.64
CA ASN A 369 9.61 21.16 7.01
C ASN A 369 9.16 22.30 7.92
N SER A 370 8.32 22.05 8.93
CA SER A 370 8.00 23.05 9.96
C SER A 370 9.17 23.38 10.89
N LYS A 371 10.25 22.60 10.84
CA LYS A 371 11.52 22.84 11.57
C LYS A 371 12.61 23.51 10.73
N LYS A 372 12.36 23.75 9.45
CA LYS A 372 13.18 24.61 8.58
C LYS A 372 12.56 26.00 8.55
#